data_AF-A0A973F873-F1
#
_entry.id   AF-A0A973F873-F1
#
_cell.length_a   1.000
_cell.length_b   1.000
_cell.length_c   1.000
_cell.angle_alpha   90.00
_cell.angle_beta   90.00
_cell.angle_gamma   90.00
#
_symmetry.space_group_name_H-M   'P 1'
#
loop_
_entity.id
_entity.type
_entity.pdbx_description
1 polymer ?
#
loop_
_entity_poly.entity_id
_entity_poly.type
_entity_poly.pdbx_seq_one_letter_code
_entity_poly.pdbx_strand_id
1 'polypeptide(L)'
;MVKQCQSCGMPLQTKKAGDCRGTESDGTKSEKWCKLCYENGEFIGPECTLGEMKVIVDNALKENGSGKLMRWMAQKQLPSLERWGKNKQKTQ
;
A
#
# COMPACT_ATOMS: atom_id res chain seq x y z
N MET A 1 4.05 -12.31 10.91
CA MET A 1 4.31 -10.90 10.55
C MET A 1 3.27 -10.47 9.54
N VAL A 2 2.52 -9.39 9.80
CA VAL A 2 1.59 -8.82 8.83
C VAL A 2 2.43 -8.07 7.79
N LYS A 3 2.51 -8.59 6.56
CA LYS A 3 3.17 -7.87 5.47
C LYS A 3 2.27 -6.72 5.04
N GLN A 4 2.84 -5.52 4.88
CA GLN A 4 2.13 -4.34 4.42
C GLN A 4 2.56 -3.98 2.99
N CYS A 5 1.64 -3.42 2.22
CA CYS A 5 1.87 -2.96 0.88
C CYS A 5 2.87 -1.79 0.89
N GLN A 6 3.93 -1.91 0.12
CA GLN A 6 4.97 -0.89 -0.01
C GLN A 6 4.56 0.29 -0.93
N SER A 7 3.29 0.32 -1.37
CA SER A 7 2.71 1.41 -2.17
C SER A 7 1.72 2.22 -1.36
N CYS A 8 0.72 1.55 -0.78
CA CYS A 8 -0.37 2.21 -0.05
C CYS A 8 -0.29 2.05 1.47
N GLY A 9 0.65 1.25 2.00
CA GLY A 9 0.77 0.99 3.43
C GLY A 9 -0.31 0.05 4.00
N MET A 10 -1.27 -0.40 3.19
CA MET A 10 -2.33 -1.29 3.64
C MET A 10 -1.81 -2.72 3.88
N PRO A 11 -2.33 -3.44 4.88
CA PRO A 11 -1.96 -4.83 5.14
C PRO A 11 -2.29 -5.72 3.93
N LEU A 12 -1.31 -6.51 3.47
CA LEU A 12 -1.47 -7.49 2.39
C LEU A 12 -2.30 -8.70 2.81
N GLN A 13 -2.38 -8.94 4.12
CA GLN A 13 -3.19 -10.01 4.67
C GLN A 13 -4.00 -9.47 5.84
N THR A 14 -5.31 -9.65 5.77
CA THR A 14 -6.22 -9.28 6.86
C THR A 14 -7.11 -10.45 7.22
N LYS A 15 -7.54 -10.53 8.48
CA LYS A 15 -8.48 -11.58 8.91
C LYS A 15 -9.84 -11.50 8.20
N LYS A 16 -10.23 -10.31 7.71
CA LYS A 16 -11.51 -10.08 7.01
C LYS A 16 -11.44 -10.38 5.51
N ALA A 17 -10.41 -9.91 4.82
CA ALA A 17 -10.29 -10.00 3.36
C ALA A 17 -9.38 -11.14 2.88
N GLY A 18 -8.67 -11.81 3.80
CA GLY A 18 -7.72 -12.86 3.45
C GLY A 18 -6.48 -12.29 2.76
N ASP A 19 -6.07 -12.92 1.66
CA ASP A 19 -4.88 -12.58 0.89
C ASP A 19 -5.19 -11.51 -0.17
N CYS A 20 -4.67 -10.30 0.04
CA CYS A 20 -4.84 -9.16 -0.86
C CYS A 20 -3.57 -8.87 -1.67
N ARG A 21 -2.66 -9.84 -1.81
CA ARG A 21 -1.43 -9.68 -2.59
C ARG A 21 -1.74 -9.53 -4.07
N GLY A 22 -0.98 -8.66 -4.72
CA GLY A 22 -0.98 -8.49 -6.17
C GLY A 22 -0.47 -9.75 -6.89
N THR A 23 -0.50 -9.70 -8.20
CA THR A 23 0.09 -10.74 -9.06
C THR A 23 1.26 -10.15 -9.85
N GLU A 24 2.34 -10.93 -9.95
CA GLU A 24 3.44 -10.67 -10.88
C GLU A 24 3.01 -11.08 -12.30
N SER A 25 3.81 -10.74 -13.32
CA SER A 25 3.54 -11.13 -14.72
C SER A 25 3.44 -12.65 -14.92
N ASP A 26 4.16 -13.42 -14.10
CA ASP A 26 4.12 -14.89 -14.11
C ASP A 26 2.90 -15.49 -13.38
N GLY A 27 1.98 -14.66 -12.87
CA GLY A 27 0.82 -15.10 -12.09
C GLY A 27 1.11 -15.48 -10.64
N THR A 28 2.37 -15.35 -10.20
CA THR A 28 2.77 -15.54 -8.80
C THR A 28 2.32 -14.36 -7.93
N LYS A 29 2.23 -14.55 -6.60
CA LYS A 29 1.76 -13.50 -5.68
C LYS A 29 2.87 -12.55 -5.27
N SER A 30 2.62 -11.25 -5.41
CA SER A 30 3.54 -10.20 -4.97
C SER A 30 3.70 -10.21 -3.45
N GLU A 31 4.93 -10.26 -2.94
CA GLU A 31 5.18 -10.23 -1.49
C GLU A 31 5.14 -8.83 -0.88
N LYS A 32 5.26 -7.80 -1.73
CA LYS A 32 5.40 -6.39 -1.34
C LYS A 32 4.20 -5.53 -1.70
N TRP A 33 3.40 -5.96 -2.67
CA TRP A 33 2.35 -5.13 -3.27
C TRP A 33 0.98 -5.79 -3.13
N CYS A 34 -0.06 -4.97 -2.93
CA CYS A 34 -1.44 -5.44 -2.93
C CYS A 34 -2.03 -5.38 -4.34
N LYS A 35 -3.06 -6.19 -4.57
CA LYS A 35 -3.82 -6.24 -5.83
C LYS A 35 -4.44 -4.90 -6.24
N LEU A 36 -4.61 -3.96 -5.31
CA LEU A 36 -5.15 -2.63 -5.59
C LEU A 36 -4.10 -1.65 -6.09
N CYS A 37 -2.82 -1.93 -5.85
CA CYS A 37 -1.71 -1.08 -6.30
C CYS A 37 -0.92 -1.72 -7.43
N TYR A 38 -0.94 -3.04 -7.53
CA TYR A 38 -0.13 -3.80 -8.46
C TYR A 38 -0.85 -5.08 -8.88
N GLU A 39 -0.98 -5.29 -10.18
CA GLU A 39 -1.67 -6.43 -10.76
C GLU A 39 -1.01 -6.83 -12.08
N ASN A 40 -0.87 -8.14 -12.29
CA ASN A 40 -0.27 -8.76 -13.48
C ASN A 40 1.12 -8.23 -13.88
N GLY A 41 1.92 -7.85 -12.89
CA GLY A 41 3.26 -7.32 -13.15
C GLY A 41 3.34 -5.80 -13.31
N GLU A 42 2.20 -5.09 -13.26
CA GLU A 42 2.12 -3.67 -13.54
C GLU A 42 1.46 -2.90 -12.39
N PHE A 43 1.95 -1.68 -12.13
CA PHE A 43 1.31 -0.81 -11.15
C PHE A 43 0.02 -0.22 -11.71
N ILE A 44 -1.05 -0.31 -10.93
CA ILE A 44 -2.30 0.37 -11.25
C ILE A 44 -2.04 1.87 -11.05
N GLY A 45 -1.99 2.61 -12.14
CA GLY A 45 -1.57 4.02 -12.18
C GLY A 45 -0.05 4.17 -11.97
N PRO A 46 0.78 3.82 -12.97
CA PRO A 46 2.24 4.01 -12.88
C PRO A 46 2.61 5.50 -12.77
N GLU A 47 1.78 6.39 -13.31
CA GLU A 47 1.93 7.86 -13.22
C GLU A 47 1.42 8.44 -11.91
N CYS A 48 0.80 7.61 -11.06
CA CYS A 48 0.28 8.06 -9.76
C CYS A 48 1.41 8.65 -8.92
N THR A 49 1.22 9.89 -8.47
CA THR A 49 2.17 10.58 -7.61
C THR A 49 1.93 10.26 -6.13
N LEU A 50 2.93 10.54 -5.28
CA LEU A 50 2.79 10.37 -3.82
C LEU A 50 1.61 11.20 -3.26
N GLY A 51 1.35 12.38 -3.83
CA GLY A 51 0.23 13.24 -3.44
C GLY A 51 -1.11 12.57 -3.72
N GLU A 52 -1.27 12.00 -4.90
CA GLU A 52 -2.48 11.26 -5.28
C GLU A 52 -2.66 10.00 -4.43
N MET A 53 -1.57 9.25 -4.17
CA MET A 53 -1.64 8.08 -3.29
C MET A 53 -2.10 8.44 -1.87
N LYS A 54 -1.69 9.59 -1.33
CA LYS A 54 -2.20 10.08 -0.04
C LYS A 54 -3.71 10.28 -0.05
N VAL A 55 -4.25 10.84 -1.13
CA VAL A 55 -5.69 11.05 -1.31
C VAL A 55 -6.42 9.71 -1.45
N ILE A 56 -5.89 8.78 -2.24
CA ILE A 56 -6.46 7.43 -2.42
C ILE A 56 -6.53 6.70 -1.06
N VAL A 57 -5.43 6.71 -0.29
CA VAL A 57 -5.39 6.06 1.02
C VAL A 57 -6.29 6.77 2.03
N ASP A 58 -6.37 8.10 2.02
CA ASP A 58 -7.30 8.84 2.87
C ASP A 58 -8.75 8.45 2.61
N ASN A 59 -9.15 8.41 1.33
CA ASN A 59 -10.49 8.03 0.91
C ASN A 59 -10.79 6.59 1.30
N ALA A 60 -9.91 5.65 0.99
CA ALA A 60 -10.08 4.23 1.34
C ALA A 60 -10.23 4.03 2.87
N LEU A 61 -9.42 4.73 3.67
CA LEU A 61 -9.52 4.66 5.12
C LEU A 61 -10.80 5.33 5.64
N LYS A 62 -11.22 6.44 5.04
CA LYS A 62 -12.45 7.16 5.38
C LYS A 62 -13.69 6.30 5.09
N GLU A 63 -13.73 5.62 3.94
CA GLU A 63 -14.78 4.66 3.58
C GLU A 63 -14.82 3.47 4.54
N ASN A 64 -13.65 3.04 5.03
CA ASN A 64 -13.55 1.98 6.03
C ASN A 64 -13.83 2.46 7.47
N GLY A 65 -14.30 3.70 7.65
CA GLY A 65 -14.66 4.26 8.97
C GLY A 65 -13.46 4.60 9.87
N SER A 66 -12.25 4.72 9.31
CA SER A 66 -11.05 5.03 10.09
C SER A 66 -11.05 6.49 10.56
N GLY A 67 -10.71 6.70 11.84
CA GLY A 67 -10.61 8.04 12.43
C GLY A 67 -9.54 8.93 11.78
N LYS A 68 -9.65 10.25 11.96
CA LYS A 68 -8.69 11.25 11.43
C LYS A 68 -7.23 10.94 11.77
N LEU A 69 -6.97 10.41 12.97
CA LEU A 69 -5.61 10.09 13.43
C LEU A 69 -4.95 8.98 12.59
N MET A 70 -5.67 7.89 12.32
CA MET A 70 -5.18 6.78 11.49
C MET A 70 -4.89 7.23 10.06
N ARG A 71 -5.78 8.05 9.50
CA ARG A 71 -5.61 8.61 8.15
C ARG A 71 -4.36 9.48 8.04
N TRP A 72 -4.13 10.34 9.03
CA TRP A 72 -2.93 11.17 9.08
C TRP A 72 -1.65 10.36 9.24
N MET A 73 -1.65 9.34 10.11
CA MET A 73 -0.52 8.41 10.27
C MET A 73 -0.18 7.69 8.96
N ALA A 74 -1.19 7.15 8.27
CA ALA A 74 -1.00 6.47 7.01
C ALA A 74 -0.40 7.39 5.94
N GLN A 75 -0.92 8.62 5.80
CA GLN A 75 -0.36 9.60 4.86
C GLN A 75 1.09 9.97 5.17
N LYS A 76 1.47 10.02 6.45
CA LYS A 76 2.85 10.26 6.87
C LYS A 76 3.78 9.08 6.61
N GLN A 77 3.28 7.85 6.63
CA GLN A 77 4.10 6.66 6.36
C GLN A 77 4.37 6.46 4.86
N LEU A 78 3.46 6.90 3.98
CA LEU A 78 3.58 6.74 2.52
C LEU A 78 4.95 7.16 1.95
N PRO A 79 5.52 8.35 2.23
CA PRO A 79 6.84 8.74 1.74
C PRO A 79 7.98 7.83 2.22
N SER A 80 7.77 6.97 3.21
CA SER A 80 8.77 6.04 3.73
C SER A 80 8.70 4.65 3.09
N LEU A 81 7.71 4.38 2.24
CA LEU A 81 7.52 3.06 1.61
C LEU A 81 8.39 2.90 0.35
N GLU A 82 8.71 1.66 -0.05
CA GLU A 82 9.63 1.40 -1.17
C GLU A 82 9.24 2.10 -2.49
N ARG A 83 7.93 2.28 -2.78
CA ARG A 83 7.49 2.95 -4.02
C ARG A 83 7.84 4.44 -4.06
N TRP A 84 7.84 5.10 -2.91
CA TRP A 84 7.90 6.56 -2.81
C TRP A 84 9.19 7.06 -2.15
N GLY A 85 9.72 6.26 -1.24
CA GLY A 85 10.84 6.60 -0.38
C GLY A 85 12.16 6.28 -1.03
N LYS A 86 13.03 7.29 -1.09
CA LYS A 86 14.47 7.10 -1.25
C LYS A 86 15.00 6.42 0.01
N ASN A 87 15.08 5.10 -0.04
CA ASN A 87 15.85 4.18 0.79
C ASN A 87 16.39 4.77 2.11
N LYS A 88 15.73 4.47 3.24
CA LYS A 88 16.40 4.35 4.53
C LYS A 88 15.91 3.10 5.23
N GLN A 89 16.60 1.99 4.93
CA GLN A 89 16.85 0.98 5.95
C GLN A 89 17.38 1.69 7.21
N LYS A 90 16.71 1.50 8.35
CA LYS A 90 17.23 1.49 9.73
C LYS A 90 16.03 1.61 10.68
N THR A 91 15.66 0.52 11.35
CA THR A 91 16.12 0.13 12.70
C THR A 91 15.15 0.64 13.75
N GLN A 92 14.39 -0.25 14.37
CA GLN A 92 14.70 -0.81 15.71
C GLN A 92 13.70 -1.91 16.05
#